data_AF-F0NXZ6-F1
#
_entry.id   AF-F0NXZ6-F1
#
_cell.length_a   1.000
_cell.length_b   1.000
_cell.length_c   1.000
_cell.angle_alpha   90.00
_cell.angle_beta   90.00
_cell.angle_gamma   90.00
#
_symmetry.space_group_name_H-M   'P 1'
#
loop_
_entity.id
_entity.type
_entity.pdbx_description
1 polymer ?
#
loop_
_entity_poly.entity_id
_entity_poly.type
_entity_poly.pdbx_seq_one_letter_code
_entity_poly.pdbx_strand_id
1 'polypeptide(L)'
;MPQKFTYAGKGSEIFMYNNDKNITKYTYNVGDEFYQYSFTYINQKLANVIYEDLNNSKKEYIVYYESEGTIKIEEKVHNAVIETNYLKINSDGSLRGDLEGNSFTYSNGNLSQWISDGTVKLSFDYYTDQASYFRNVRTPSWVFTFFKLHTLAKNKNQLKSFEDEKGAITNFTYSDYQIENFPRNIDISKSNSDEVEAVKVTYTPTTTH
;
A
#
# COMPACT_ATOMS: atom_id res chain seq x y z
N MET A 1 -10.13 0.85 -12.91
CA MET A 1 -11.22 0.29 -12.08
C MET A 1 -11.03 0.73 -10.62
N PRO A 2 -12.04 1.24 -9.91
CA PRO A 2 -11.92 1.64 -8.51
C PRO A 2 -12.17 0.47 -7.53
N GLN A 3 -11.33 0.36 -6.50
CA GLN A 3 -11.53 -0.46 -5.32
C GLN A 3 -11.71 0.47 -4.12
N LYS A 4 -12.80 0.31 -3.36
CA LYS A 4 -13.09 1.15 -2.19
C LYS A 4 -13.23 0.30 -0.93
N PHE A 5 -12.43 0.62 0.08
CA PHE A 5 -12.46 0.06 1.42
C PHE A 5 -13.17 1.05 2.33
N THR A 6 -14.23 0.62 3.01
CA THR A 6 -15.02 1.45 3.92
C THR A 6 -14.91 0.90 5.32
N TYR A 7 -14.44 1.75 6.23
CA TYR A 7 -14.27 1.47 7.64
C TYR A 7 -15.50 1.97 8.38
N ALA A 8 -16.19 1.09 9.08
CA ALA A 8 -17.44 1.41 9.77
C ALA A 8 -17.25 2.61 10.71
N GLY A 9 -17.94 3.72 10.42
CA GLY A 9 -17.87 4.96 11.21
C GLY A 9 -16.53 5.72 11.15
N LYS A 10 -15.53 5.24 10.38
CA LYS A 10 -14.21 5.88 10.30
C LYS A 10 -13.91 6.52 8.95
N GLY A 11 -14.50 6.04 7.85
CA GLY A 11 -14.28 6.63 6.52
C GLY A 11 -13.93 5.59 5.46
N SER A 12 -13.09 5.96 4.47
CA SER A 12 -12.74 5.07 3.37
C SER A 12 -11.38 5.33 2.73
N GLU A 13 -10.82 4.28 2.14
CA GLU A 13 -9.72 4.33 1.18
C GLU A 13 -10.21 3.96 -0.22
N ILE A 14 -9.72 4.63 -1.25
CA ILE A 14 -10.09 4.38 -2.65
C ILE A 14 -8.82 4.24 -3.49
N PHE A 15 -8.71 3.14 -4.22
CA PHE A 15 -7.63 2.83 -5.13
C PHE A 15 -8.18 2.79 -6.56
N MET A 16 -7.60 3.55 -7.48
CA MET A 16 -7.95 3.48 -8.91
C MET A 16 -6.79 2.89 -9.69
N TYR A 17 -7.11 2.04 -10.66
CA TYR A 17 -6.13 1.37 -11.51
C TYR A 17 -6.37 1.63 -12.99
N ASN A 18 -5.30 1.68 -13.80
CA ASN A 18 -5.38 1.67 -15.27
C ASN A 18 -5.60 0.24 -15.82
N ASN A 19 -5.64 0.10 -17.15
CA ASN A 19 -5.84 -1.20 -17.82
C ASN A 19 -4.68 -2.17 -17.59
N ASP A 20 -3.46 -1.66 -17.39
CA ASP A 20 -2.28 -2.45 -17.05
C ASP A 20 -2.25 -2.87 -15.57
N LYS A 21 -3.28 -2.47 -14.80
CA LYS A 21 -3.42 -2.72 -13.35
C LYS A 21 -2.39 -1.97 -12.50
N ASN A 22 -1.82 -0.89 -13.00
CA ASN A 22 -1.04 0.07 -12.20
C ASN A 22 -1.99 1.00 -11.44
N ILE A 23 -1.67 1.33 -10.19
CA ILE A 23 -2.43 2.31 -9.42
C ILE A 23 -2.26 3.70 -10.03
N THR A 24 -3.34 4.38 -10.41
CA THR A 24 -3.31 5.75 -10.95
C THR A 24 -3.77 6.78 -9.94
N LYS A 25 -4.52 6.37 -8.92
CA LYS A 25 -4.99 7.25 -7.86
C LYS A 25 -5.16 6.50 -6.55
N TYR A 26 -4.79 7.15 -5.45
CA TYR A 26 -5.08 6.72 -4.09
C TYR A 26 -5.72 7.88 -3.36
N THR A 27 -6.88 7.66 -2.75
CA THR A 27 -7.54 8.64 -1.88
C THR A 27 -7.72 8.00 -0.51
N TYR A 28 -7.20 8.65 0.52
CA TYR A 28 -7.42 8.31 1.91
C TYR A 28 -8.34 9.36 2.52
N ASN A 29 -9.39 8.91 3.20
CA ASN A 29 -10.32 9.75 3.92
C ASN A 29 -10.81 8.96 5.16
N VAL A 30 -10.03 8.96 6.23
CA VAL A 30 -10.32 8.18 7.44
C VAL A 30 -10.09 9.05 8.67
N GLY A 31 -11.08 9.12 9.55
CA GLY A 31 -11.10 10.05 10.68
C GLY A 31 -11.07 11.49 10.18
N ASP A 32 -10.13 12.27 10.71
CA ASP A 32 -9.89 13.66 10.31
C ASP A 32 -8.80 13.79 9.23
N GLU A 33 -8.24 12.66 8.76
CA GLU A 33 -7.18 12.65 7.76
C GLU A 33 -7.76 12.47 6.37
N PHE A 34 -7.44 13.43 5.49
CA PHE A 34 -7.66 13.27 4.07
C PHE A 34 -6.44 13.70 3.28
N TYR A 35 -6.08 12.83 2.35
CA TYR A 35 -5.06 13.10 1.35
C TYR A 35 -5.27 12.23 0.12
N GLN A 36 -4.66 12.65 -0.98
CA GLN A 36 -4.80 12.01 -2.26
C GLN A 36 -3.45 12.01 -2.99
N TYR A 37 -3.15 10.89 -3.64
CA TYR A 37 -2.04 10.76 -4.56
C TYR A 37 -2.56 10.43 -5.96
N SER A 38 -2.01 11.09 -6.98
CA SER A 38 -2.21 10.74 -8.39
C SER A 38 -0.89 10.30 -8.99
N PHE A 39 -0.87 9.15 -9.67
CA PHE A 39 0.34 8.49 -10.13
C PHE A 39 0.41 8.43 -11.66
N THR A 40 1.56 8.82 -12.21
CA THR A 40 1.82 8.79 -13.66
C THR A 40 3.03 7.92 -13.96
N TYR A 41 2.96 7.16 -15.04
CA TYR A 41 3.97 6.16 -15.42
C TYR A 41 4.56 6.46 -16.79
N ILE A 42 5.85 6.15 -16.95
CA ILE A 42 6.56 6.14 -18.23
C ILE A 42 7.22 4.76 -18.36
N ASN A 43 6.97 4.05 -19.46
CA ASN A 43 7.51 2.71 -19.69
C ASN A 43 7.27 1.74 -18.51
N GLN A 44 6.04 1.71 -17.96
CA GLN A 44 5.64 0.91 -16.79
C GLN A 44 6.40 1.21 -15.48
N LYS A 45 7.16 2.32 -15.43
CA LYS A 45 7.83 2.83 -14.22
C LYS A 45 7.15 4.09 -13.72
N LEU A 46 7.03 4.24 -12.40
CA LEU A 46 6.43 5.43 -11.81
C LEU A 46 7.33 6.63 -12.06
N ALA A 47 6.82 7.67 -12.70
CA ALA A 47 7.62 8.84 -13.09
C ALA A 47 7.25 10.09 -12.29
N ASN A 48 5.96 10.26 -11.97
CA ASN A 48 5.46 11.46 -11.30
C ASN A 48 4.33 11.09 -10.33
N VAL A 49 4.32 11.74 -9.17
CA VAL A 49 3.23 11.67 -8.20
C VAL A 49 2.79 13.06 -7.80
N ILE A 50 1.49 13.32 -7.80
CA ILE A 50 0.89 14.53 -7.27
C ILE A 50 0.20 14.21 -5.95
N TYR A 51 0.63 14.86 -4.87
CA TYR A 51 -0.05 14.84 -3.58
C TYR A 51 -0.93 16.07 -3.41
N GLU A 52 -2.13 15.85 -2.88
CA GLU A 52 -3.10 16.87 -2.52
C GLU A 52 -3.73 16.52 -1.15
N ASP A 53 -3.95 17.52 -0.30
CA ASP A 53 -4.67 17.37 0.98
C ASP A 53 -5.84 18.34 1.11
N LEU A 54 -6.55 18.30 2.25
CA LEU A 54 -7.72 19.16 2.53
C LEU A 54 -7.41 20.66 2.46
N ASN A 55 -6.16 21.05 2.69
CA ASN A 55 -5.75 22.45 2.65
C ASN A 55 -5.37 22.88 1.22
N ASN A 56 -5.63 22.03 0.22
CA ASN A 56 -5.15 22.17 -1.15
C ASN A 56 -3.63 22.34 -1.23
N SER A 57 -2.89 21.80 -0.25
CA SER A 57 -1.44 21.76 -0.33
C SER A 57 -1.07 20.78 -1.43
N LYS A 58 -0.48 21.30 -2.50
CA LYS A 58 -0.09 20.51 -3.65
C LYS A 58 1.41 20.32 -3.66
N LYS A 59 1.85 19.06 -3.66
CA LYS A 59 3.24 18.67 -3.85
C LYS A 59 3.36 17.79 -5.08
N GLU A 60 4.42 17.99 -5.84
CA GLU A 60 4.77 17.14 -6.96
C GLU A 60 6.03 16.36 -6.62
N TYR A 61 6.04 15.07 -6.93
CA TYR A 61 7.19 14.20 -6.74
C TYR A 61 7.64 13.67 -8.09
N ILE A 62 8.91 13.89 -8.43
CA ILE A 62 9.51 13.33 -9.64
C ILE A 62 10.39 12.15 -9.23
N VAL A 63 10.18 11.00 -9.87
CA VAL A 63 10.84 9.74 -9.53
C VAL A 63 11.84 9.38 -10.63
N TYR A 64 13.09 9.17 -10.24
CA TYR A 64 14.19 8.80 -11.13
C TYR A 64 14.79 7.46 -10.70
N TYR A 65 14.94 6.54 -11.65
CA TYR A 65 15.59 5.24 -11.44
C TYR A 65 17.04 5.34 -11.92
N GLU A 66 17.91 5.85 -11.06
CA GLU A 66 19.30 6.19 -11.43
C GLU A 66 20.17 4.95 -11.69
N SER A 67 19.95 3.88 -10.93
CA SER A 67 20.69 2.62 -11.07
C SER A 67 19.89 1.43 -10.53
N GLU A 68 20.43 0.22 -10.70
CA GLU A 68 19.86 -0.98 -10.08
C GLU A 68 19.85 -0.82 -8.55
N GLY A 69 18.65 -0.76 -7.97
CA GLY A 69 18.47 -0.60 -6.53
C GLY A 69 18.64 0.83 -6.00
N THR A 70 18.74 1.87 -6.84
CA THR A 70 18.71 3.28 -6.36
C THR A 70 17.62 4.07 -7.07
N ILE A 71 16.69 4.62 -6.28
CA ILE A 71 15.60 5.47 -6.75
C ILE A 71 15.73 6.84 -6.08
N LYS A 72 15.88 7.88 -6.87
CA LYS A 72 15.86 9.27 -6.41
C LYS A 72 14.44 9.82 -6.53
N ILE A 73 13.98 10.54 -5.52
CA ILE A 73 12.67 11.19 -5.48
C ILE A 73 12.88 12.67 -5.15
N GLU A 74 12.52 13.56 -6.07
CA GLU A 74 12.53 15.00 -5.85
C GLU A 74 11.13 15.47 -5.44
N GLU A 75 11.00 16.09 -4.27
CA GLU A 75 9.79 16.81 -3.86
C GLU A 75 9.84 18.25 -4.39
N LYS A 76 8.77 18.67 -5.06
CA LYS A 76 8.60 19.99 -5.65
C LYS A 76 7.35 20.68 -5.14
N VAL A 77 7.50 21.98 -4.88
CA VAL A 77 6.41 22.91 -4.59
C VAL A 77 6.58 24.14 -5.47
N HIS A 78 5.53 24.55 -6.17
CA HIS A 78 5.57 25.66 -7.15
C HIS A 78 6.73 25.53 -8.16
N ASN A 79 6.95 24.31 -8.67
CA ASN A 79 8.02 23.95 -9.62
C ASN A 79 9.47 24.08 -9.09
N ALA A 80 9.67 24.43 -7.82
CA ALA A 80 10.98 24.43 -7.18
C ALA A 80 11.20 23.12 -6.42
N VAL A 81 12.39 22.53 -6.56
CA VAL A 81 12.79 21.38 -5.73
C VAL A 81 13.03 21.87 -4.31
N ILE A 82 12.30 21.29 -3.36
CA ILE A 82 12.43 21.62 -1.93
C ILE A 82 13.11 20.50 -1.15
N GLU A 83 13.05 19.26 -1.65
CA GLU A 83 13.67 18.12 -1.00
C GLU A 83 14.10 17.07 -2.04
N THR A 84 15.14 16.32 -1.73
CA THR A 84 15.58 15.18 -2.54
C THR A 84 15.86 14.00 -1.64
N ASN A 85 15.12 12.92 -1.87
CA ASN A 85 15.20 11.68 -1.13
C ASN A 85 15.75 10.56 -2.00
N TYR A 86 16.37 9.56 -1.37
CA TYR A 86 16.89 8.38 -2.06
C TYR A 86 16.37 7.12 -1.38
N LEU A 87 15.68 6.27 -2.15
CA LEU A 87 15.38 4.91 -1.74
C LEU A 87 16.44 4.00 -2.31
N LYS A 88 17.14 3.29 -1.43
CA LYS A 88 18.09 2.25 -1.81
C LYS A 88 17.45 0.89 -1.56
N ILE A 89 17.67 -0.05 -2.46
CA ILE A 89 17.10 -1.39 -2.39
C ILE A 89 18.22 -2.40 -2.60
N ASN A 90 18.30 -3.36 -1.69
CA ASN A 90 19.20 -4.49 -1.80
C ASN A 90 18.76 -5.46 -2.91
N SER A 91 19.67 -6.35 -3.31
CA SER A 91 19.40 -7.36 -4.35
C SER A 91 18.30 -8.36 -3.96
N ASP A 92 18.06 -8.56 -2.67
CA ASP A 92 16.96 -9.36 -2.13
C ASP A 92 15.60 -8.63 -2.13
N GLY A 93 15.58 -7.38 -2.57
CA GLY A 93 14.39 -6.54 -2.62
C GLY A 93 14.02 -5.89 -1.28
N SER A 94 14.87 -5.94 -0.27
CA SER A 94 14.70 -5.15 0.97
C SER A 94 15.13 -3.70 0.77
N LEU A 95 14.45 -2.76 1.46
CA LEU A 95 14.85 -1.35 1.49
C LEU A 95 16.11 -1.20 2.36
N ARG A 96 17.16 -0.62 1.77
CA ARG A 96 18.37 -0.16 2.46
C ARG A 96 18.09 1.26 2.94
N GLY A 97 17.98 1.42 4.26
CA GLY A 97 17.44 2.58 5.00
C GLY A 97 17.57 3.97 4.37
N ASP A 98 16.46 4.72 4.43
CA ASP A 98 16.35 6.05 5.06
C ASP A 98 14.87 6.48 5.14
N LEU A 99 14.03 5.60 5.70
CA LEU A 99 12.74 5.98 6.27
C LEU A 99 12.74 5.43 7.69
N GLU A 100 13.29 6.22 8.64
CA GLU A 100 13.12 6.01 10.09
C GLU A 100 13.62 4.67 10.67
N GLY A 101 14.72 4.10 10.17
CA GLY A 101 15.25 2.84 10.73
C GLY A 101 14.39 1.59 10.44
N ASN A 102 13.40 1.72 9.55
CA ASN A 102 12.52 0.63 9.14
C ASN A 102 13.10 -0.17 7.97
N SER A 103 12.90 -1.48 7.99
CA SER A 103 13.16 -2.39 6.88
C SER A 103 12.04 -3.41 6.73
N PHE A 104 11.88 -3.92 5.51
CA PHE A 104 10.78 -4.82 5.15
C PHE A 104 11.35 -6.01 4.39
N THR A 105 11.04 -7.23 4.83
CA THR A 105 11.44 -8.45 4.13
C THR A 105 10.26 -8.99 3.33
N TYR A 106 10.54 -9.59 2.17
CA TYR A 106 9.52 -10.19 1.32
C TYR A 106 9.90 -11.65 1.02
N SER A 107 8.92 -12.54 1.06
CA SER A 107 9.06 -13.95 0.70
C SER A 107 7.94 -14.36 -0.25
N ASN A 108 8.28 -15.02 -1.36
CA ASN A 108 7.33 -15.49 -2.37
C ASN A 108 6.36 -14.42 -2.90
N GLY A 109 6.79 -13.15 -2.93
CA GLY A 109 5.96 -12.02 -3.38
C GLY A 109 5.00 -11.45 -2.32
N ASN A 110 5.14 -11.85 -1.05
CA ASN A 110 4.40 -11.30 0.08
C ASN A 110 5.36 -10.64 1.08
N LEU A 111 4.93 -9.58 1.75
CA LEU A 111 5.66 -8.95 2.86
C LEU A 111 5.70 -9.95 4.02
N SER A 112 6.89 -10.41 4.42
CA SER A 112 7.05 -11.37 5.51
C SER A 112 7.25 -10.71 6.86
N GLN A 113 8.04 -9.63 6.94
CA GLN A 113 8.31 -8.92 8.20
C GLN A 113 8.46 -7.42 8.01
N TRP A 114 8.06 -6.67 9.03
CA TRP A 114 8.46 -5.28 9.24
C TRP A 114 9.40 -5.25 10.45
N ILE A 115 10.58 -4.68 10.25
CA ILE A 115 11.64 -4.54 11.23
C ILE A 115 11.89 -3.06 11.45
N SER A 116 11.92 -2.60 12.69
CA SER A 116 12.30 -1.24 13.09
C SER A 116 13.47 -1.34 14.05
N ASP A 117 14.55 -0.60 13.77
CA ASP A 117 15.74 -0.54 14.63
C ASP A 117 16.33 -1.93 14.95
N GLY A 118 16.34 -2.81 13.95
CA GLY A 118 16.82 -4.19 14.09
C GLY A 118 15.88 -5.13 14.85
N THR A 119 14.72 -4.67 15.30
CA THR A 119 13.71 -5.49 15.99
C THR A 119 12.53 -5.79 15.06
N VAL A 120 12.12 -7.05 14.97
CA VAL A 120 10.90 -7.43 14.24
C VAL A 120 9.70 -6.83 14.96
N LYS A 121 9.00 -5.92 14.29
CA LYS A 121 7.80 -5.26 14.78
C LYS A 121 6.53 -6.03 14.42
N LEU A 122 6.47 -6.52 13.18
CA LEU A 122 5.37 -7.36 12.71
C LEU A 122 5.91 -8.53 11.88
N SER A 123 5.32 -9.72 12.10
CA SER A 123 5.47 -10.88 11.22
C SER A 123 4.13 -11.17 10.54
N PHE A 124 4.13 -11.46 9.25
CA PHE A 124 2.91 -11.56 8.45
C PHE A 124 2.73 -12.95 7.83
N ASP A 125 1.50 -13.46 7.91
CA ASP A 125 1.08 -14.74 7.34
C ASP A 125 -0.01 -14.55 6.29
N TYR A 126 -0.01 -15.42 5.28
CA TYR A 126 -0.88 -15.30 4.11
C TYR A 126 -1.57 -16.63 3.78
N TYR A 127 -2.74 -16.53 3.14
CA TYR A 127 -3.39 -17.69 2.52
C TYR A 127 -2.62 -18.12 1.27
N THR A 128 -2.09 -19.34 1.27
CA THR A 128 -1.17 -19.87 0.23
C THR A 128 -1.75 -19.81 -1.19
N ASP A 129 -3.06 -20.05 -1.34
CA ASP A 129 -3.72 -20.24 -2.63
C ASP A 129 -4.79 -19.18 -2.94
N GLN A 130 -4.90 -18.15 -2.11
CA GLN A 130 -5.83 -17.05 -2.33
C GLN A 130 -5.08 -15.83 -2.83
N ALA A 131 -5.17 -15.58 -4.14
CA ALA A 131 -4.58 -14.39 -4.75
C ALA A 131 -5.14 -13.13 -4.08
N SER A 132 -4.24 -12.22 -3.73
CA SER A 132 -4.60 -10.89 -3.30
C SER A 132 -5.14 -10.12 -4.50
N TYR A 133 -6.43 -9.86 -4.49
CA TYR A 133 -6.98 -8.71 -5.21
C TYR A 133 -7.05 -7.47 -4.30
N PHE A 134 -6.65 -7.64 -3.04
CA PHE A 134 -6.63 -6.65 -1.98
C PHE A 134 -5.46 -5.68 -2.22
N ARG A 135 -5.78 -4.44 -2.61
CA ARG A 135 -4.82 -3.32 -2.79
C ARG A 135 -3.74 -3.53 -3.86
N ASN A 136 -3.67 -4.71 -4.48
CA ASN A 136 -2.61 -5.25 -5.35
C ASN A 136 -2.11 -4.24 -6.40
N VAL A 137 -1.10 -3.48 -6.02
CA VAL A 137 -0.38 -2.57 -6.90
C VAL A 137 0.61 -3.42 -7.71
N ARG A 138 0.23 -3.78 -8.95
CA ARG A 138 1.12 -4.47 -9.91
C ARG A 138 2.19 -3.51 -10.42
N THR A 139 3.13 -3.10 -9.57
CA THR A 139 4.33 -2.43 -10.05
C THR A 139 5.54 -2.77 -9.20
N PRO A 140 6.70 -3.07 -9.82
CA PRO A 140 7.95 -3.24 -9.11
C PRO A 140 8.44 -1.86 -8.67
N SER A 141 7.99 -1.32 -7.54
CA SER A 141 8.68 -0.18 -6.94
C SER A 141 8.35 -0.03 -5.46
N TRP A 142 9.37 -0.24 -4.64
CA TRP A 142 9.45 0.19 -3.25
C TRP A 142 9.16 1.69 -3.08
N VAL A 143 9.18 2.46 -4.17
CA VAL A 143 8.78 3.87 -4.23
C VAL A 143 7.42 4.16 -3.56
N PHE A 144 6.45 3.24 -3.60
CA PHE A 144 5.15 3.51 -2.99
C PHE A 144 5.19 3.58 -1.47
N THR A 145 6.19 2.98 -0.82
CA THR A 145 6.37 3.15 0.63
C THR A 145 6.71 4.58 1.01
N PHE A 146 7.18 5.40 0.06
CA PHE A 146 7.39 6.83 0.25
C PHE A 146 6.07 7.63 0.24
N PHE A 147 5.00 7.12 -0.40
CA PHE A 147 3.74 7.85 -0.63
C PHE A 147 2.62 7.45 0.35
N LYS A 148 2.95 7.17 1.62
CA LYS A 148 1.99 6.76 2.68
C LYS A 148 1.06 5.59 2.29
N LEU A 149 1.40 4.86 1.24
CA LEU A 149 0.72 3.64 0.85
C LEU A 149 1.29 2.50 1.68
N HIS A 150 0.41 1.83 2.42
CA HIS A 150 0.82 0.75 3.31
C HIS A 150 1.55 -0.37 2.54
N THR A 151 2.62 -0.90 3.11
CA THR A 151 3.49 -1.93 2.49
C THR A 151 2.74 -3.20 2.10
N LEU A 152 1.68 -3.54 2.84
CA LEU A 152 0.72 -4.59 2.53
C LEU A 152 0.03 -4.46 1.16
N ALA A 153 0.09 -3.32 0.48
CA ALA A 153 -0.48 -3.11 -0.85
C ALA A 153 0.24 -3.91 -1.97
N LYS A 154 1.38 -4.55 -1.67
CA LYS A 154 2.20 -5.31 -2.63
C LYS A 154 1.96 -6.83 -2.60
N ASN A 155 1.18 -7.34 -1.65
CA ASN A 155 1.13 -8.78 -1.41
C ASN A 155 0.49 -9.56 -2.56
N LYS A 156 1.12 -10.67 -2.95
CA LYS A 156 0.60 -11.65 -3.91
C LYS A 156 -0.66 -12.35 -3.39
N ASN A 157 -0.74 -12.59 -2.08
CA ASN A 157 -1.76 -13.39 -1.43
C ASN A 157 -2.57 -12.60 -0.40
N GLN A 158 -3.79 -13.04 -0.09
CA GLN A 158 -4.62 -12.44 0.95
C GLN A 158 -3.94 -12.59 2.32
N LEU A 159 -3.87 -11.49 3.08
CA LEU A 159 -3.26 -11.46 4.40
C LEU A 159 -4.13 -12.26 5.35
N LYS A 160 -3.58 -13.30 5.97
CA LYS A 160 -4.30 -14.13 6.93
C LYS A 160 -4.21 -13.53 8.33
N SER A 161 -3.00 -13.15 8.74
CA SER A 161 -2.75 -12.61 10.05
C SER A 161 -1.43 -11.84 10.09
N PHE A 162 -1.26 -11.02 11.13
CA PHE A 162 0.05 -10.58 11.55
C PHE A 162 0.19 -10.68 13.07
N GLU A 163 1.40 -10.93 13.52
CA GLU A 163 1.78 -10.99 14.92
C GLU A 163 2.67 -9.78 15.24
N ASP A 164 2.36 -9.06 16.32
CA ASP A 164 3.19 -7.96 16.80
C ASP A 164 4.37 -8.43 17.66
N GLU A 165 5.28 -7.51 18.00
CA GLU A 165 6.47 -7.81 18.81
C GLU A 165 6.15 -8.37 20.22
N LYS A 166 4.89 -8.28 20.68
CA LYS A 166 4.42 -8.79 21.98
C LYS A 166 3.70 -10.14 21.84
N GLY A 167 3.62 -10.69 20.62
CA GLY A 167 2.92 -11.93 20.32
C GLY A 167 1.41 -11.78 20.18
N ALA A 168 0.88 -10.57 20.11
CA ALA A 168 -0.54 -10.37 19.86
C ALA A 168 -0.83 -10.56 18.38
N ILE A 169 -1.83 -11.39 18.08
CA ILE A 169 -2.16 -11.77 16.70
C ILE A 169 -3.39 -10.99 16.26
N THR A 170 -3.29 -10.31 15.12
CA THR A 170 -4.44 -9.77 14.37
C THR A 170 -4.78 -10.70 13.22
N ASN A 171 -6.01 -11.18 13.16
CA ASN A 171 -6.52 -12.08 12.12
C ASN A 171 -7.44 -11.35 11.15
N PHE A 172 -7.44 -11.82 9.90
CA PHE A 172 -8.26 -11.31 8.82
C PHE A 172 -9.10 -12.45 8.25
N THR A 173 -10.42 -12.30 8.28
CA THR A 173 -11.36 -13.25 7.69
C THR A 173 -12.08 -12.58 6.53
N TYR A 174 -12.08 -13.24 5.37
CA TYR A 174 -12.67 -12.73 4.14
C TYR A 174 -13.97 -13.47 3.83
N SER A 175 -15.02 -12.74 3.48
CA SER A 175 -16.31 -13.33 3.17
C SER A 175 -17.07 -12.57 2.09
N ASP A 176 -18.19 -13.16 1.64
CA ASP A 176 -19.11 -12.57 0.67
C ASP A 176 -18.40 -12.16 -0.64
N TYR A 177 -17.76 -13.12 -1.31
CA TYR A 177 -16.94 -12.86 -2.49
C TYR A 177 -17.76 -12.40 -3.72
N GLN A 178 -17.19 -11.46 -4.48
CA GLN A 178 -17.65 -11.03 -5.80
C GLN A 178 -17.03 -11.88 -6.92
N ILE A 179 -17.34 -11.50 -8.17
CA ILE A 179 -16.65 -11.97 -9.39
C ILE A 179 -15.13 -11.83 -9.21
N GLU A 180 -14.38 -12.77 -9.78
CA GLU A 180 -12.91 -12.87 -9.66
C GLU A 180 -12.39 -13.10 -8.23
N ASN A 181 -13.19 -13.68 -7.32
CA ASN A 181 -12.79 -13.95 -5.92
C ASN A 181 -12.36 -12.69 -5.15
N PHE A 182 -13.01 -11.56 -5.43
CA PHE A 182 -12.80 -10.31 -4.69
C PHE A 182 -13.71 -10.24 -3.45
N PRO A 183 -13.21 -10.20 -2.20
CA PRO A 183 -14.07 -10.23 -1.00
C PRO A 183 -14.90 -8.95 -0.86
N ARG A 184 -16.18 -9.04 -0.44
CA ARG A 184 -16.98 -7.86 -0.06
C ARG A 184 -16.80 -7.48 1.40
N ASN A 185 -16.47 -8.44 2.27
CA ASN A 185 -16.35 -8.19 3.69
C ASN A 185 -15.00 -8.73 4.19
N ILE A 186 -14.39 -7.96 5.10
CA ILE A 186 -13.18 -8.33 5.82
C ILE A 186 -13.45 -8.08 7.30
N ASP A 187 -13.42 -9.15 8.09
CA ASP A 187 -13.53 -9.08 9.53
C ASP A 187 -12.13 -9.15 10.13
N ILE A 188 -11.80 -8.16 10.97
CA ILE A 188 -10.50 -8.03 11.62
C ILE A 188 -10.70 -8.27 13.12
N SER A 189 -10.04 -9.29 13.66
CA SER A 189 -10.08 -9.63 15.08
C SER A 189 -8.69 -9.66 15.69
N LYS A 190 -8.59 -9.40 17.00
CA LYS A 190 -7.32 -9.44 17.74
C LYS A 190 -7.39 -10.52 18.82
N SER A 191 -6.32 -11.30 18.99
CA SER A 191 -6.28 -12.43 19.93
C SER A 191 -6.55 -12.06 21.39
N ASN A 192 -6.37 -10.78 21.75
CA ASN A 192 -6.53 -10.26 23.11
C ASN A 192 -7.69 -9.24 23.23
N SER A 193 -8.66 -9.26 22.30
CA SER A 193 -9.82 -8.37 22.34
C SER A 193 -11.05 -9.07 21.76
N ASP A 194 -12.20 -8.90 22.42
CA ASP A 194 -13.50 -9.30 21.88
C ASP A 194 -14.00 -8.33 20.79
N GLU A 195 -13.31 -7.22 20.57
CA GLU A 195 -13.65 -6.26 19.52
C GLU A 195 -13.29 -6.80 18.14
N VAL A 196 -14.30 -6.84 17.26
CA VAL A 196 -14.14 -7.12 15.84
C VAL A 196 -14.36 -5.83 15.06
N GLU A 197 -13.36 -5.43 14.29
CA GLU A 197 -13.50 -4.33 13.34
C GLU A 197 -13.95 -4.90 11.99
N ALA A 198 -15.09 -4.43 11.50
CA ALA A 198 -15.63 -4.82 10.20
C ALA A 198 -15.25 -3.79 9.12
N VAL A 199 -14.63 -4.27 8.03
CA VAL A 199 -14.31 -3.49 6.84
C VAL A 199 -15.16 -3.97 5.68
N LYS A 200 -15.94 -3.05 5.10
CA LYS A 200 -16.71 -3.31 3.90
C LYS A 200 -15.92 -2.91 2.67
N VAL A 201 -15.76 -3.85 1.75
CA VAL A 201 -15.04 -3.65 0.49
C VAL A 201 -16.05 -3.64 -0.65
N THR A 202 -15.91 -2.64 -1.49
CA THR A 202 -16.71 -2.49 -2.71
C THR A 202 -15.79 -2.44 -3.91
N TYR A 203 -16.09 -3.28 -4.89
CA TYR A 203 -15.45 -3.31 -6.19
C TYR A 203 -16.51 -2.94 -7.23
N THR A 204 -16.19 -1.97 -8.09
CA THR A 204 -17.05 -1.59 -9.21
C THR A 204 -16.36 -2.03 -10.50
N PRO A 205 -16.81 -3.13 -11.13
CA PRO A 205 -16.29 -3.50 -12.44
C PRO A 205 -16.61 -2.39 -13.43
N THR A 206 -15.64 -2.02 -14.28
CA THR A 206 -15.94 -1.21 -15.45
C THR A 206 -16.76 -2.06 -16.40
N THR A 207 -18.03 -1.70 -16.61
CA THR A 207 -18.83 -2.25 -17.72
C THR A 207 -18.11 -1.88 -19.01
N THR A 208 -17.54 -2.87 -19.69
CA THR A 208 -17.10 -2.71 -21.08
C THR A 208 -18.32 -2.37 -21.92
N HIS A 209 -18.33 -1.18 -22.51
CA HIS A 209 -19.23 -0.79 -23.60
C HIS A 209 -18.52 -0.99 -24.93
#